data_AF-A0A820BMU1-F1
#
_entry.id   AF-A0A820BMU1-F1
#
_cell.length_a   1.000
_cell.length_b   1.000
_cell.length_c   1.000
_cell.angle_alpha   90.00
_cell.angle_beta   90.00
_cell.angle_gamma   90.00
#
_symmetry.space_group_name_H-M   'P 1'
#
loop_
_entity.id
_entity.type
_entity.pdbx_description
1 polymer ?
#
loop_
_entity_poly.entity_id
_entity_poly.type
_entity_poly.pdbx_seq_one_letter_code
_entity_poly.pdbx_strand_id
1 'polypeptide(L)'
;MLKFVLILFIGLSNVPKTISCVTEYGQCDGLDYRGPTDCCAPLVCEFNNLWYSLCWATPTEPTTSPSSTSESAEVCQNIYNQCGGQNWLGRSCCVDSICTFIDLYYSQCLPDSSSSRSTDSTSSSSFSSTATSTSSILSNSTTTSNS
;
A
#
# COMPACT_ATOMS: atom_id res chain seq x y z
N MET A 1 30.51 46.24 57.50
CA MET A 1 30.34 46.07 56.03
C MET A 1 30.73 44.66 55.65
N LEU A 2 30.27 44.17 54.48
CA LEU A 2 30.83 43.04 53.69
C LEU A 2 31.07 41.70 54.42
N LYS A 3 30.54 40.56 53.97
CA LYS A 3 29.55 40.27 52.91
C LYS A 3 28.96 38.89 53.26
N PHE A 4 27.66 38.67 53.09
CA PHE A 4 27.15 37.30 53.06
C PHE A 4 27.78 36.59 51.86
N VAL A 5 28.56 35.53 52.10
CA VAL A 5 29.00 34.63 51.04
C VAL A 5 27.81 33.75 50.68
N LEU A 6 26.93 34.31 49.85
CA LEU A 6 25.87 33.58 49.19
C LEU A 6 26.55 32.57 48.27
N ILE A 7 26.71 31.33 48.74
CA ILE A 7 27.15 30.21 47.92
C ILE A 7 26.01 29.92 46.93
N LEU A 8 26.04 30.65 45.82
CA LEU A 8 25.19 30.43 44.67
C LEU A 8 25.52 29.02 44.17
N PHE A 9 24.63 28.07 44.43
CA PHE A 9 24.66 26.77 43.76
C PHE A 9 24.35 27.02 42.28
N ILE A 10 25.40 27.30 41.51
CA ILE A 10 25.29 27.59 40.08
C ILE A 10 24.86 26.30 39.40
N GLY A 11 23.56 26.21 39.07
CA GLY A 11 22.95 25.00 38.53
C GLY A 11 23.40 24.68 37.11
N LEU A 12 24.63 24.19 36.94
CA LEU A 12 25.13 23.60 35.70
C LEU A 12 24.56 22.20 35.49
N SER A 13 23.22 22.09 35.56
CA SER A 13 22.46 20.89 35.19
C SER A 13 22.24 20.79 33.68
N ASN A 14 23.17 21.32 32.87
CA ASN A 14 23.28 21.02 31.45
C ASN A 14 23.91 19.62 31.26
N VAL A 15 23.30 18.62 31.91
CA VAL A 15 23.40 17.24 31.46
C VAL A 15 22.73 17.21 30.10
N PRO A 16 23.43 16.85 28.99
CA PRO A 16 22.74 16.63 27.74
C PRO A 16 21.74 15.51 27.99
N LYS A 17 20.44 15.79 27.85
CA LYS A 17 19.40 14.75 27.91
C LYS A 17 19.60 13.86 26.68
N THR A 18 20.45 12.85 26.82
CA THR A 18 20.61 11.78 25.85
C THR A 18 19.22 11.20 25.61
N ILE A 19 18.71 11.37 24.39
CA ILE A 19 17.46 10.76 23.97
C ILE A 19 17.77 9.28 23.79
N SER A 20 17.76 8.57 24.92
CA SER A 20 18.01 7.14 25.04
C SER A 20 16.78 6.42 24.52
N CYS A 21 16.66 6.36 23.20
CA CYS A 21 15.61 5.60 22.56
C CYS A 21 15.72 4.11 22.93
N VAL A 22 14.59 3.41 22.92
CA VAL A 22 14.49 2.00 23.31
C VAL A 22 14.78 1.11 22.09
N THR A 23 15.67 0.15 22.27
CA THR A 23 16.06 -0.84 21.26
C THR A 23 15.05 -1.99 21.14
N GLU A 24 15.26 -2.88 20.17
CA GLU A 24 14.41 -4.06 19.93
C GLU A 24 14.16 -4.89 21.19
N TYR A 25 12.90 -5.30 21.39
CA TYR A 25 12.38 -6.02 22.56
C TYR A 25 12.48 -5.27 23.90
N GLY A 26 12.92 -4.01 23.93
CA GLY A 26 12.91 -3.19 25.13
C GLY A 26 11.51 -2.67 25.48
N GLN A 27 11.22 -2.49 26.77
CA GLN A 27 9.96 -1.90 27.22
C GLN A 27 9.88 -0.41 26.88
N CYS A 28 8.71 0.05 26.43
CA CYS A 28 8.45 1.43 26.03
C CYS A 28 7.18 2.04 26.64
N ASP A 29 6.26 1.23 27.16
CA ASP A 29 5.08 1.69 27.91
C ASP A 29 4.63 0.60 28.91
N GLY A 30 3.66 0.91 29.78
CA GLY A 30 3.06 0.00 30.74
C GLY A 30 2.65 0.70 32.04
N LEU A 31 1.73 0.09 32.79
CA LEU A 31 1.31 0.61 34.09
C LEU A 31 2.51 0.71 35.04
N ASP A 32 2.70 1.92 35.59
CA ASP A 32 3.87 2.34 36.37
C ASP A 32 5.25 2.32 35.69
N TYR A 33 5.30 2.20 34.35
CA TYR A 33 6.51 2.49 33.59
C TYR A 33 6.95 3.97 33.73
N ARG A 34 8.26 4.21 33.78
CA ARG A 34 8.90 5.54 33.95
C ARG A 34 10.17 5.72 33.10
N GLY A 35 10.49 4.74 32.25
CA GLY A 35 11.65 4.80 31.37
C GLY A 35 11.38 5.59 30.09
N PRO A 36 12.28 5.52 29.10
CA PRO A 36 12.07 6.16 27.80
C PRO A 36 10.91 5.50 27.05
N THR A 37 10.04 6.31 26.44
CA THR A 37 8.88 5.87 25.65
C THR A 37 9.17 5.80 24.15
N ASP A 38 10.20 6.51 23.70
CA ASP A 38 10.57 6.64 22.30
C ASP A 38 11.38 5.42 21.85
N CYS A 39 10.82 4.58 20.97
CA CYS A 39 11.59 3.52 20.31
C CYS A 39 12.63 4.12 19.35
N CYS A 40 13.78 3.49 19.20
CA CYS A 40 14.76 3.88 18.17
C CYS A 40 14.18 3.62 16.78
N ALA A 41 14.35 4.52 15.80
CA ALA A 41 13.91 4.23 14.43
C ALA A 41 14.67 3.00 13.86
N PRO A 42 14.02 2.07 13.14
CA PRO A 42 12.64 2.09 12.63
C PRO A 42 11.60 1.37 13.53
N LEU A 43 11.85 1.24 14.82
CA LEU A 43 10.97 0.50 15.74
C LEU A 43 9.77 1.33 16.20
N VAL A 44 8.68 0.64 16.54
CA VAL A 44 7.45 1.22 17.11
C VAL A 44 7.10 0.49 18.40
N CYS A 45 6.52 1.24 19.36
CA CYS A 45 6.05 0.69 20.62
C CYS A 45 4.71 -0.04 20.39
N GLU A 46 4.72 -1.37 20.40
CA GLU A 46 3.52 -2.17 20.24
C GLU A 46 2.97 -2.58 21.62
N PHE A 47 1.68 -2.35 21.81
CA PHE A 47 0.96 -2.75 23.02
C PHE A 47 0.92 -4.28 23.12
N ASN A 48 1.56 -4.84 24.17
CA ASN A 48 1.43 -6.25 24.48
C ASN A 48 0.34 -6.48 25.54
N ASN A 49 0.40 -5.75 26.66
CA ASN A 49 -0.62 -5.79 27.71
C ASN A 49 -0.53 -4.54 28.61
N LEU A 50 -1.45 -4.40 29.57
CA LEU A 50 -1.54 -3.25 30.48
C LEU A 50 -0.27 -2.98 31.32
N TRP A 51 0.59 -3.98 31.55
CA TRP A 51 1.80 -3.85 32.36
C TRP A 51 3.07 -3.62 31.53
N TYR A 52 3.07 -3.99 30.25
CA TYR A 52 4.19 -3.68 29.34
C TYR A 52 3.78 -3.63 27.86
N SER A 53 4.40 -2.68 27.16
CA SER A 53 4.49 -2.59 25.69
C SER A 53 5.96 -2.66 25.30
N LEU A 54 6.28 -3.23 24.13
CA LEU A 54 7.66 -3.47 23.69
C LEU A 54 7.94 -2.77 22.35
N CYS A 55 9.19 -2.34 22.13
CA CYS A 55 9.64 -1.87 20.84
C CYS A 55 9.92 -3.05 19.90
N TRP A 56 9.09 -3.19 18.86
CA TRP A 56 9.34 -4.15 17.78
C TRP A 56 9.86 -3.41 16.56
N ALA A 57 10.67 -4.09 15.76
CA ALA A 57 10.90 -3.64 14.39
C ALA A 57 9.52 -3.52 13.71
N THR A 58 9.20 -2.33 13.19
CA THR A 58 8.15 -2.29 12.17
C THR A 58 8.62 -3.19 11.03
N PRO A 59 7.75 -4.05 10.45
CA PRO A 59 8.09 -4.64 9.17
C PRO A 59 8.38 -3.47 8.24
N THR A 60 9.62 -3.39 7.74
CA THR A 60 10.05 -2.28 6.90
C THR A 60 9.38 -2.46 5.54
N GLU A 61 8.14 -2.00 5.47
CA GLU A 61 7.37 -1.91 4.24
C GLU A 61 8.20 -1.06 3.27
N PRO A 62 8.67 -1.63 2.14
CA PRO A 62 9.55 -0.93 1.22
C PRO A 62 8.79 0.29 0.71
N THR A 63 9.27 1.50 1.04
CA THR A 63 8.44 2.70 1.19
C THR A 63 7.60 3.03 -0.04
N THR A 64 6.41 2.44 -0.10
CA THR A 64 5.42 2.58 -1.18
C THR A 64 4.21 3.29 -0.61
N SER A 65 4.46 4.47 -0.02
CA SER A 65 3.40 5.44 0.23
C SER A 65 2.65 5.68 -1.09
N PRO A 66 1.30 5.61 -1.11
CA PRO A 66 0.52 5.75 -2.34
C PRO A 66 0.49 7.22 -2.81
N SER A 67 1.64 7.70 -3.27
CA SER A 67 1.75 8.92 -4.07
C SER A 67 1.35 8.59 -5.51
N SER A 68 0.24 9.16 -5.96
CA SER A 68 -0.36 8.86 -7.26
C SER A 68 0.49 9.34 -8.44
N THR A 69 1.46 8.51 -8.88
CA THR A 69 2.05 8.61 -10.22
C THR A 69 1.78 7.31 -10.98
N SER A 70 1.04 7.41 -12.08
CA SER A 70 0.70 6.27 -12.93
C SER A 70 1.85 5.93 -13.87
N GLU A 71 2.51 4.80 -13.65
CA GLU A 71 3.25 4.10 -14.71
C GLU A 71 2.68 2.69 -14.90
N SER A 72 1.89 2.54 -15.97
CA SER A 72 0.95 1.43 -16.15
C SER A 72 1.60 0.21 -16.82
N ALA A 73 2.44 -0.51 -16.07
CA ALA A 73 2.69 -1.91 -16.33
C ALA A 73 1.56 -2.73 -15.67
N GLU A 74 0.43 -2.89 -16.36
CA GLU A 74 -0.70 -3.74 -15.95
C GLU A 74 -0.30 -5.23 -16.05
N VAL A 75 0.53 -5.71 -15.12
CA VAL A 75 0.96 -7.12 -15.09
C VAL A 75 -0.23 -8.01 -14.73
N CYS A 76 -0.78 -8.66 -15.76
CA CYS A 76 -1.77 -9.70 -15.61
C CYS A 76 -1.18 -10.96 -14.94
N GLN A 77 -2.05 -11.82 -14.45
CA GLN A 77 -1.66 -13.04 -13.74
C GLN A 77 -0.99 -14.04 -14.68
N ASN A 78 0.07 -14.71 -14.22
CA ASN A 78 0.71 -15.78 -14.99
C ASN A 78 -0.24 -16.98 -15.15
N ILE A 79 0.01 -17.81 -16.16
CA ILE A 79 -0.64 -19.12 -16.31
C ILE A 79 -0.56 -19.94 -15.00
N TYR A 80 -1.65 -20.59 -14.65
CA TYR A 80 -1.92 -21.31 -13.40
C TYR A 80 -2.03 -20.49 -12.10
N ASN A 81 -1.87 -19.16 -12.12
CA ASN A 81 -2.16 -18.31 -10.97
C ASN A 81 -3.67 -18.10 -10.75
N GLN A 82 -4.04 -17.67 -9.54
CA GLN A 82 -5.39 -17.18 -9.24
C GLN A 82 -5.65 -15.83 -9.94
N CYS A 83 -6.86 -15.69 -10.49
CA CYS A 83 -7.36 -14.51 -11.20
C CYS A 83 -8.77 -14.09 -10.76
N GLY A 84 -9.36 -14.76 -9.76
CA GLY A 84 -10.70 -14.47 -9.29
C GLY A 84 -11.10 -15.30 -8.09
N GLY A 85 -12.29 -15.01 -7.56
CA GLY A 85 -12.83 -15.58 -6.34
C GLY A 85 -13.38 -14.50 -5.41
N GLN A 86 -14.29 -14.89 -4.51
CA GLN A 86 -14.79 -14.02 -3.46
C GLN A 86 -13.64 -13.58 -2.55
N ASN A 87 -13.56 -12.27 -2.28
CA ASN A 87 -12.46 -11.63 -1.53
C ASN A 87 -11.08 -11.65 -2.21
N TRP A 88 -11.00 -12.00 -3.51
CA TRP A 88 -9.77 -11.82 -4.30
C TRP A 88 -9.48 -10.34 -4.52
N LEU A 89 -8.32 -9.88 -4.05
CA LEU A 89 -7.84 -8.48 -4.20
C LEU A 89 -6.84 -8.29 -5.34
N GLY A 90 -6.44 -9.37 -6.02
CA GLY A 90 -5.45 -9.35 -7.11
C GLY A 90 -6.06 -9.01 -8.48
N ARG A 91 -5.20 -8.90 -9.49
CA ARG A 91 -5.63 -8.72 -10.89
C ARG A 91 -6.44 -9.93 -11.38
N SER A 92 -7.33 -9.68 -12.34
CA SER A 92 -8.25 -10.68 -12.92
C SER A 92 -8.01 -11.01 -14.41
N CYS A 93 -7.15 -10.26 -15.09
CA CYS A 93 -6.63 -10.65 -16.39
C CYS A 93 -5.48 -11.67 -16.25
N CYS A 94 -5.22 -12.45 -17.30
CA CYS A 94 -4.14 -13.43 -17.38
C CYS A 94 -3.21 -13.14 -18.56
N VAL A 95 -1.94 -13.53 -18.48
CA VAL A 95 -0.95 -13.46 -19.56
C VAL A 95 -1.05 -14.73 -20.42
N ASP A 96 -1.26 -14.56 -21.72
CA ASP A 96 -1.34 -15.64 -22.73
C ASP A 96 -2.29 -16.81 -22.36
N SER A 97 -3.35 -16.48 -21.61
CA SER A 97 -4.20 -17.41 -20.87
C SER A 97 -5.57 -16.78 -20.60
N ILE A 98 -6.59 -17.59 -20.32
CA ILE A 98 -7.93 -17.14 -19.94
C ILE A 98 -8.23 -17.43 -18.46
N CYS A 99 -8.81 -16.44 -17.76
CA CYS A 99 -9.26 -16.61 -16.39
C CYS A 99 -10.49 -17.52 -16.33
N THR A 100 -10.32 -18.74 -15.85
CA THR A 100 -11.36 -19.78 -15.79
C THR A 100 -11.93 -19.86 -14.38
N PHE A 101 -13.24 -19.69 -14.25
CA PHE A 101 -13.95 -19.91 -12.99
C PHE A 101 -13.89 -21.40 -12.60
N ILE A 102 -13.55 -21.69 -11.34
CA ILE A 102 -13.52 -23.05 -10.78
C ILE A 102 -14.56 -23.15 -9.66
N ASP A 103 -14.51 -22.25 -8.68
CA ASP A 103 -15.50 -22.14 -7.60
C ASP A 103 -15.68 -20.70 -7.10
N LEU A 104 -16.59 -20.51 -6.13
CA LEU A 104 -16.95 -19.19 -5.58
C LEU A 104 -15.75 -18.41 -5.03
N TYR A 105 -14.70 -19.07 -4.55
CA TYR A 105 -13.51 -18.50 -3.94
C TYR A 105 -12.26 -18.60 -4.83
N TYR A 106 -12.33 -19.28 -5.98
CA TYR A 106 -11.18 -19.53 -6.85
C TYR A 106 -11.51 -19.53 -8.35
N SER A 107 -10.80 -18.69 -9.10
CA SER A 107 -10.68 -18.76 -10.57
C SER A 107 -9.20 -18.81 -10.94
N GLN A 108 -8.83 -19.59 -11.94
CA GLN A 108 -7.43 -19.83 -12.33
C GLN A 108 -7.16 -19.44 -13.79
N CYS A 109 -6.00 -18.85 -14.06
CA CYS A 109 -5.48 -18.67 -15.40
C CYS A 109 -5.16 -20.02 -16.05
N LEU A 110 -5.92 -20.44 -17.06
CA LEU A 110 -5.67 -21.67 -17.82
C LEU A 110 -5.28 -21.34 -19.27
N PRO A 111 -4.48 -22.17 -19.94
CA PRO A 111 -4.21 -21.96 -21.37
C PRO A 111 -5.52 -22.11 -22.15
N ASP A 112 -5.80 -21.16 -23.05
CA ASP A 112 -6.93 -21.33 -23.97
C ASP A 112 -6.66 -22.50 -24.92
N SER A 113 -7.60 -23.42 -25.00
CA SER A 113 -7.56 -24.57 -25.92
C SER A 113 -7.58 -24.15 -27.40
N SER A 114 -7.98 -22.91 -27.72
CA SER A 114 -7.81 -22.32 -29.05
C SER A 114 -6.33 -22.08 -29.43
N SER A 115 -5.44 -21.89 -28.45
CA SER A 115 -4.03 -21.47 -28.63
C SER A 115 -3.10 -22.58 -29.18
N SER A 116 -3.66 -23.68 -29.69
CA SER A 116 -2.91 -24.82 -30.22
C SER A 116 -2.43 -24.65 -31.68
N ARG A 117 -2.47 -23.43 -32.25
CA ARG A 117 -1.96 -23.11 -33.61
C ARG A 117 -1.39 -21.69 -33.75
N SER A 118 -0.13 -21.54 -33.36
CA SER A 118 0.74 -20.42 -33.80
C SER A 118 2.09 -20.94 -34.27
N THR A 119 2.09 -21.68 -35.39
CA THR A 119 3.31 -21.81 -36.21
C THR A 119 3.65 -20.45 -36.81
N ASP A 120 4.95 -20.12 -36.83
CA ASP A 120 5.47 -18.90 -37.47
C ASP A 120 4.82 -18.64 -38.83
N SER A 121 4.32 -17.42 -39.01
CA SER A 121 3.77 -16.91 -40.26
C SER A 121 3.92 -15.39 -40.28
N THR A 122 5.18 -14.94 -40.32
CA THR A 122 5.53 -13.58 -40.71
C THR A 122 4.78 -13.17 -41.98
N SER A 123 3.80 -12.27 -41.86
CA SER A 123 3.01 -11.75 -42.99
C SER A 123 2.49 -10.35 -42.69
N SER A 124 3.24 -9.35 -43.17
CA SER A 124 2.89 -7.94 -43.13
C SER A 124 1.79 -7.60 -44.16
N SER A 125 0.64 -7.14 -43.72
CA SER A 125 -0.40 -6.55 -44.60
C SER A 125 -1.15 -5.40 -43.92
N SER A 126 -0.54 -4.22 -43.94
CA SER A 126 -1.16 -2.97 -43.48
C SER A 126 -2.28 -2.51 -44.43
N PHE A 127 -3.53 -2.47 -43.97
CA PHE A 127 -4.59 -1.70 -44.63
C PHE A 127 -5.47 -0.94 -43.63
N SER A 128 -5.60 0.36 -43.87
CA SER A 128 -6.49 1.28 -43.15
C SER A 128 -7.89 1.26 -43.76
N SER A 129 -8.94 1.40 -42.95
CA SER A 129 -10.27 1.82 -43.41
C SER A 129 -11.08 2.49 -42.30
N THR A 130 -11.41 3.75 -42.53
CA THR A 130 -12.18 4.64 -41.65
C THR A 130 -13.66 4.28 -41.59
N ALA A 131 -14.26 4.39 -40.41
CA ALA A 131 -15.72 4.53 -40.22
C ALA A 131 -15.98 5.62 -39.15
N THR A 132 -15.91 6.90 -39.51
CA THR A 132 -17.06 7.71 -40.00
C THR A 132 -18.03 8.07 -38.88
N SER A 133 -17.76 9.20 -38.22
CA SER A 133 -18.67 9.85 -37.28
C SER A 133 -19.75 10.63 -38.05
N THR A 134 -21.03 10.42 -37.72
CA THR A 134 -22.14 11.21 -38.27
C THR A 134 -22.98 11.80 -37.14
N SER A 135 -22.94 13.13 -37.00
CA SER A 135 -23.70 13.87 -35.99
C SER A 135 -24.91 14.56 -36.62
N SER A 136 -26.12 14.39 -36.05
CA SER A 136 -27.32 15.12 -36.49
C SER A 136 -28.24 15.53 -35.31
N ILE A 137 -27.79 16.58 -34.61
CA ILE A 137 -28.57 17.65 -33.96
C ILE A 137 -30.11 17.52 -33.83
N LEU A 138 -30.55 17.49 -32.56
CA LEU A 138 -31.45 18.47 -31.91
C LEU A 138 -32.87 18.75 -32.45
N SER A 139 -33.89 18.38 -31.66
CA SER A 139 -35.07 19.21 -31.25
C SER A 139 -35.92 18.41 -30.23
N ASN A 140 -36.07 18.75 -28.95
CA ASN A 140 -36.60 19.96 -28.28
C ASN A 140 -38.14 19.96 -28.07
N SER A 141 -38.58 19.62 -26.83
CA SER A 141 -39.60 20.31 -26.00
C SER A 141 -39.59 19.67 -24.58
N THR A 142 -39.56 20.35 -23.43
CA THR A 142 -40.63 21.11 -22.71
C THR A 142 -41.97 20.36 -22.58
N THR A 143 -42.66 20.25 -21.42
CA THR A 143 -42.50 20.78 -20.02
C THR A 143 -43.04 19.70 -19.03
N THR A 144 -43.38 19.82 -17.72
CA THR A 144 -43.60 20.85 -16.65
C THR A 144 -43.42 20.10 -15.30
N SER A 145 -42.65 20.57 -14.31
CA SER A 145 -43.01 21.49 -13.20
C SER A 145 -43.87 20.93 -12.05
N ASN A 146 -43.28 20.95 -10.85
CA ASN A 146 -43.84 21.04 -9.47
C ASN A 146 -45.02 20.16 -9.02
N SER A 147 -44.80 19.43 -7.93
CA SER A 147 -45.22 19.87 -6.58
C SER A 147 -44.24 19.38 -5.51
#